data_AF-A0A520TRV0-F1
#
_entry.id   AF-A0A520TRV0-F1
#
_cell.length_a   1.000
_cell.length_b   1.000
_cell.length_c   1.000
_cell.angle_alpha   90.00
_cell.angle_beta   90.00
_cell.angle_gamma   90.00
#
_symmetry.space_group_name_H-M   'P 1'
#
loop_
_entity.id
_entity.type
_entity.pdbx_description
1 polymer ?
#
loop_
_entity_poly.entity_id
_entity_poly.type
_entity_poly.pdbx_seq_one_letter_code
_entity_poly.pdbx_strand_id
1 'polypeptide(L)'
;MHLLKVFSFFLINLLLISCGGGGGSGGSSDTSYSNNSTGNTTSNSMPSINNSTEIYEVNENQTTAFSVNADDPDGDSLTFSLSGDDGSLFSISGSGVVNFIEVSDYDNPSDINADNSYQLTVSVSDGTATVSKDFTVVVNNVFDGFSGQIIYGNKVQGATVCFESILDSGCDGIVNSVTSAQDGTFSLEVSDSTEGTLVAQGGFDPSTNQNFDSLSVRMSLKDPVRDESLVVSPLSTLVEKNQNSSYQGIKEHLGIDNTFMIRFNDPYSNLDSAAFKKVAKIDNQLFILIEALKSIDPKETEDVLTDSVEYKISNALTNRTGSETSLGDTTFIKKMIESWGFDNFTLTNAILENLSAGLSSYLQKIYIDEV
;
A
#
# COMPACT_ATOMS: atom_id res chain seq x y z
N MET A 1 33.34 -14.06 24.49
CA MET A 1 34.02 -15.09 25.28
C MET A 1 33.98 -16.39 24.47
N HIS A 2 35.15 -16.86 24.04
CA HIS A 2 35.47 -18.13 23.31
C HIS A 2 34.78 -18.38 21.94
N LEU A 3 35.44 -18.15 20.79
CA LEU A 3 36.47 -18.97 20.12
C LEU A 3 36.11 -20.46 19.94
N LEU A 4 35.90 -20.88 18.69
CA LEU A 4 36.44 -22.14 18.19
C LEU A 4 36.86 -21.98 16.71
N LYS A 5 38.18 -21.93 16.49
CA LYS A 5 38.83 -22.11 15.20
C LYS A 5 39.11 -23.61 15.05
N VAL A 6 38.83 -24.18 13.87
CA VAL A 6 39.51 -25.40 13.43
C VAL A 6 40.05 -25.17 12.02
N PHE A 7 41.37 -25.10 11.98
CA PHE A 7 42.22 -25.19 10.79
C PHE A 7 42.28 -26.66 10.36
N SER A 8 42.18 -26.97 9.07
CA SER A 8 42.83 -28.17 8.52
C SER A 8 43.37 -27.89 7.13
N PHE A 9 44.65 -28.21 6.95
CA PHE A 9 45.52 -27.94 5.82
C PHE A 9 45.85 -29.28 5.15
N PHE A 10 46.26 -29.22 3.87
CA PHE A 10 46.84 -30.30 3.05
C PHE A 10 45.85 -31.37 2.54
N LEU A 11 45.94 -31.93 1.33
CA LEU A 11 47.14 -32.31 0.58
C LEU A 11 46.81 -32.52 -0.92
N ILE A 12 47.60 -31.92 -1.81
CA ILE A 12 47.64 -32.19 -3.26
C ILE A 12 48.25 -33.58 -3.50
N ASN A 13 47.65 -34.38 -4.36
CA ASN A 13 48.31 -35.51 -5.01
C ASN A 13 47.93 -35.59 -6.50
N LEU A 14 48.90 -35.27 -7.34
CA LEU A 14 48.91 -35.49 -8.78
C LEU A 14 49.74 -36.75 -9.02
N LEU A 15 49.17 -37.77 -9.68
CA LEU A 15 49.91 -38.93 -10.19
C LEU A 15 49.59 -39.10 -11.67
N LEU A 16 50.57 -38.75 -12.51
CA LEU A 16 50.74 -39.26 -13.86
C LEU A 16 51.71 -40.44 -13.78
N ILE A 17 51.40 -41.54 -14.48
CA ILE A 17 52.28 -42.40 -15.30
C ILE A 17 51.46 -43.64 -15.66
N SER A 18 51.22 -43.83 -16.96
CA SER A 18 51.09 -45.16 -17.57
C SER A 18 51.97 -45.16 -18.80
N CYS A 19 52.98 -46.02 -18.76
CA CYS A 19 53.90 -46.34 -19.83
C CYS A 19 53.61 -47.79 -20.23
N GLY A 20 53.38 -48.01 -21.52
CA GLY A 20 53.33 -49.31 -22.19
C GLY A 20 52.90 -49.08 -23.63
N GLY A 21 53.57 -49.56 -24.68
CA GLY A 21 54.70 -50.47 -24.80
C GLY A 21 54.52 -51.28 -26.10
N GLY A 22 55.50 -51.23 -27.01
CA GLY A 22 55.64 -52.09 -28.21
C GLY A 22 54.94 -51.56 -29.47
N GLY A 23 55.51 -51.51 -30.67
CA GLY A 23 56.75 -52.07 -31.21
C GLY A 23 56.47 -52.69 -32.57
N GLY A 24 57.16 -52.26 -33.64
CA GLY A 24 57.40 -53.11 -34.83
C GLY A 24 57.10 -52.53 -36.21
N SER A 25 58.20 -52.18 -36.91
CA SER A 25 58.49 -52.51 -38.32
C SER A 25 57.73 -51.77 -39.45
N GLY A 26 58.46 -50.91 -40.15
CA GLY A 26 58.07 -50.30 -41.41
C GLY A 26 58.37 -51.14 -42.65
N GLY A 27 57.88 -50.66 -43.80
CA GLY A 27 58.24 -51.20 -45.11
C GLY A 27 57.33 -50.82 -46.27
N SER A 28 57.60 -49.65 -46.86
CA SER A 28 57.52 -49.33 -48.29
C SER A 28 56.16 -49.09 -48.99
N SER A 29 55.97 -47.81 -49.35
CA SER A 29 55.59 -47.27 -50.66
C SER A 29 54.45 -47.91 -51.47
N ASP A 30 53.32 -47.19 -51.56
CA ASP A 30 52.74 -46.91 -52.88
C ASP A 30 52.05 -45.54 -52.91
N THR A 31 52.26 -44.86 -54.02
CA THR A 31 51.73 -43.56 -54.41
C THR A 31 50.25 -43.66 -54.77
N SER A 32 49.41 -42.80 -54.19
CA SER A 32 48.15 -42.40 -54.85
C SER A 32 47.64 -41.08 -54.29
N TYR A 33 47.57 -40.10 -55.18
CA TYR A 33 46.76 -38.90 -55.02
C TYR A 33 45.30 -39.31 -54.77
N SER A 34 44.74 -38.90 -53.64
CA SER A 34 43.29 -38.73 -53.52
C SER A 34 43.03 -37.42 -52.79
N ASN A 35 42.72 -36.41 -53.58
CA ASN A 35 42.16 -35.16 -53.13
C ASN A 35 40.68 -35.45 -52.79
N ASN A 36 40.41 -35.98 -51.59
CA ASN A 36 39.05 -36.13 -51.11
C ASN A 36 38.78 -35.01 -50.11
N SER A 37 38.35 -33.87 -50.66
CA SER A 37 37.56 -32.87 -49.96
C SER A 37 36.23 -33.51 -49.54
N THR A 38 36.25 -34.32 -48.49
CA THR A 38 35.04 -34.57 -47.71
C THR A 38 34.83 -33.30 -46.90
N GLY A 39 33.87 -32.48 -47.33
CA GLY A 39 33.35 -31.40 -46.53
C GLY A 39 33.07 -31.95 -45.13
N ASN A 40 33.76 -31.38 -44.14
CA ASN A 40 33.40 -31.54 -42.75
C ASN A 40 32.05 -30.84 -42.59
N THR A 41 30.96 -31.54 -42.90
CA THR A 41 29.63 -31.13 -42.45
C THR A 41 29.64 -31.30 -40.95
N THR A 42 29.93 -30.23 -40.22
CA THR A 42 29.64 -30.17 -38.79
C THR A 42 28.17 -30.54 -38.65
N SER A 43 27.90 -31.70 -38.03
CA SER A 43 26.53 -32.10 -37.72
C SER A 43 25.99 -31.07 -36.75
N ASN A 44 24.89 -30.41 -37.09
CA ASN A 44 24.20 -29.45 -36.23
C ASN A 44 23.87 -30.11 -34.89
N SER A 45 24.32 -29.51 -33.80
CA SER A 45 23.91 -29.83 -32.43
C SER A 45 22.59 -29.11 -32.16
N MET A 46 21.67 -29.74 -31.42
CA MET A 46 20.41 -29.08 -31.08
C MET A 46 20.64 -28.09 -29.93
N PRO A 47 19.94 -26.95 -29.89
CA PRO A 47 19.98 -26.04 -28.76
C PRO A 47 19.46 -26.71 -27.48
N SER A 48 19.84 -26.14 -26.34
CA SER A 48 19.41 -26.58 -25.01
C SER A 48 18.82 -25.43 -24.19
N ILE A 49 17.77 -25.72 -23.41
CA ILE A 49 17.17 -24.78 -22.45
C ILE A 49 17.67 -25.15 -21.05
N ASN A 50 18.42 -24.25 -20.43
CA ASN A 50 19.24 -24.49 -19.23
C ASN A 50 18.74 -23.74 -17.98
N ASN A 51 17.47 -23.31 -17.96
CA ASN A 51 16.84 -22.80 -16.75
C ASN A 51 16.83 -23.85 -15.64
N SER A 52 17.24 -23.45 -14.43
CA SER A 52 17.30 -24.33 -13.25
C SER A 52 15.95 -24.55 -12.56
N THR A 53 14.93 -23.76 -12.91
CA THR A 53 13.54 -23.90 -12.46
C THR A 53 12.59 -23.73 -13.65
N GLU A 54 11.43 -24.35 -13.53
CA GLU A 54 10.30 -24.27 -14.47
C GLU A 54 9.17 -23.42 -13.92
N ILE A 55 9.16 -23.17 -12.60
CA ILE A 55 8.17 -22.33 -11.93
C ILE A 55 8.85 -21.03 -11.51
N TYR A 56 8.24 -19.91 -11.89
CA TYR A 56 8.65 -18.56 -11.51
C TYR A 56 7.52 -17.86 -10.80
N GLU A 57 7.82 -17.34 -9.61
CA GLU A 57 6.89 -16.50 -8.86
C GLU A 57 7.19 -15.03 -9.14
N VAL A 58 6.16 -14.26 -9.48
CA VAL A 58 6.25 -12.83 -9.70
C VAL A 58 5.14 -12.14 -8.94
N ASN A 59 5.41 -10.94 -8.44
CA ASN A 59 4.34 -10.11 -7.90
C ASN A 59 3.49 -9.57 -9.05
N GLU A 60 2.21 -9.33 -8.79
CA GLU A 60 1.36 -8.60 -9.72
C GLU A 60 1.91 -7.19 -10.03
N ASN A 61 1.34 -6.52 -11.04
CA ASN A 61 1.79 -5.22 -11.52
C ASN A 61 3.23 -5.17 -12.06
N GLN A 62 3.85 -6.33 -12.33
CA GLN A 62 5.14 -6.44 -13.01
C GLN A 62 4.94 -6.82 -14.48
N THR A 63 5.77 -6.24 -15.36
CA THR A 63 5.74 -6.57 -16.79
C THR A 63 6.66 -7.72 -17.15
N THR A 64 7.79 -7.88 -16.45
CA THR A 64 8.74 -8.98 -16.71
C THR A 64 8.40 -10.19 -15.86
N ALA A 65 8.26 -11.35 -16.51
CA ALA A 65 7.99 -12.62 -15.83
C ALA A 65 9.29 -13.34 -15.46
N PHE A 66 10.06 -13.76 -16.47
CA PHE A 66 11.33 -14.45 -16.30
C PHE A 66 12.20 -14.34 -17.55
N SER A 67 13.40 -14.91 -17.52
CA SER A 67 14.28 -15.03 -18.69
C SER A 67 14.58 -16.49 -19.00
N VAL A 68 14.53 -16.82 -20.28
CA VAL A 68 14.89 -18.13 -20.81
C VAL A 68 16.41 -18.16 -21.02
N ASN A 69 17.06 -19.13 -20.39
CA ASN A 69 18.49 -19.37 -20.57
C ASN A 69 18.63 -20.51 -21.58
N ALA A 70 19.18 -20.22 -22.75
CA ALA A 70 19.43 -21.23 -23.77
C ALA A 70 20.80 -21.02 -24.41
N ASP A 71 21.41 -22.12 -24.84
CA ASP A 71 22.65 -22.11 -25.62
C ASP A 71 22.62 -23.17 -26.70
N ASP A 72 23.45 -22.92 -27.72
CA ASP A 72 23.71 -23.82 -28.80
C ASP A 72 25.21 -24.20 -28.79
N PRO A 73 25.56 -25.51 -28.81
CA PRO A 73 26.96 -25.95 -28.78
C PRO A 73 27.81 -25.50 -29.97
N ASP A 74 27.19 -25.27 -31.14
CA ASP A 74 27.86 -24.81 -32.35
C ASP A 74 27.94 -23.27 -32.42
N GLY A 75 27.25 -22.58 -31.50
CA GLY A 75 27.23 -21.13 -31.39
C GLY A 75 26.26 -20.46 -32.36
N ASP A 76 25.28 -21.22 -32.87
CA ASP A 76 24.28 -20.70 -33.80
C ASP A 76 23.34 -19.68 -33.14
N SER A 77 22.75 -18.83 -33.97
CA SER A 77 21.84 -17.78 -33.50
C SER A 77 20.49 -18.38 -33.12
N LEU A 78 20.04 -18.09 -31.90
CA LEU A 78 18.80 -18.63 -31.36
C LEU A 78 17.61 -17.73 -31.63
N THR A 79 16.50 -18.36 -31.97
CA THR A 79 15.19 -17.73 -32.10
C THR A 79 14.24 -18.32 -31.07
N PHE A 80 13.45 -17.46 -30.43
CA PHE A 80 12.57 -17.82 -29.33
C PHE A 80 11.11 -17.60 -29.72
N SER A 81 10.23 -18.51 -29.31
CA SER A 81 8.78 -18.36 -29.46
C SER A 81 8.03 -18.93 -28.25
N LEU A 82 6.81 -18.44 -28.05
CA LEU A 82 5.90 -18.88 -26.99
C LEU A 82 4.65 -19.53 -27.58
N SER A 83 4.19 -20.58 -26.92
CA SER A 83 2.88 -21.20 -27.08
C SER A 83 2.38 -21.67 -25.70
N GLY A 84 1.44 -22.61 -25.65
CA GLY A 84 0.78 -23.04 -24.41
C GLY A 84 -0.56 -22.33 -24.23
N ASP A 85 -1.29 -22.73 -23.20
CA ASP A 85 -2.64 -22.26 -22.96
C ASP A 85 -2.68 -20.74 -22.72
N ASP A 86 -1.68 -20.20 -22.03
CA ASP A 86 -1.57 -18.78 -21.71
C ASP A 86 -0.52 -18.05 -22.56
N GLY A 87 0.08 -18.72 -23.56
CA GLY A 87 1.19 -18.20 -24.37
C GLY A 87 0.88 -16.90 -25.09
N SER A 88 -0.39 -16.65 -25.43
CA SER A 88 -0.83 -15.40 -26.08
C SER A 88 -0.88 -14.19 -25.15
N LEU A 89 -0.77 -14.38 -23.84
CA LEU A 89 -0.74 -13.30 -22.83
C LEU A 89 0.68 -12.75 -22.62
N PHE A 90 1.67 -13.35 -23.27
CA PHE A 90 3.08 -13.02 -23.11
C PHE A 90 3.77 -12.73 -24.44
N SER A 91 4.90 -12.04 -24.34
CA SER A 91 5.86 -11.82 -25.41
C SER A 91 7.23 -12.32 -24.97
N ILE A 92 8.04 -12.79 -25.92
CA ILE A 92 9.44 -13.15 -25.68
C ILE A 92 10.35 -12.32 -26.57
N SER A 93 11.37 -11.69 -25.98
CA SER A 93 12.35 -10.91 -26.72
C SER A 93 13.35 -11.82 -27.45
N GLY A 94 14.10 -11.25 -28.40
CA GLY A 94 15.20 -11.96 -29.07
C GLY A 94 16.35 -12.37 -28.13
N SER A 95 16.39 -11.85 -26.90
CA SER A 95 17.32 -12.26 -25.85
C SER A 95 16.70 -13.22 -24.83
N GLY A 96 15.50 -13.76 -25.10
CA GLY A 96 14.83 -14.72 -24.23
C GLY A 96 14.10 -14.13 -23.02
N VAL A 97 13.90 -12.81 -22.94
CA VAL A 97 13.16 -12.20 -21.82
C VAL A 97 11.66 -12.33 -22.08
N VAL A 98 10.94 -12.99 -21.17
CA VAL A 98 9.50 -13.19 -21.22
C VAL A 98 8.80 -12.08 -20.44
N ASN A 99 7.88 -11.36 -21.08
CA ASN A 99 7.10 -10.29 -20.49
C ASN A 99 5.61 -10.53 -20.70
N PHE A 100 4.79 -10.13 -19.74
CA PHE A 100 3.36 -9.99 -19.94
C PHE A 100 3.07 -8.93 -21.02
N ILE A 101 2.04 -9.14 -21.84
CA ILE A 101 1.55 -8.13 -22.79
C ILE A 101 0.75 -7.05 -22.07
N GLU A 102 -0.17 -7.47 -21.20
CA GLU A 102 -0.87 -6.61 -20.23
C GLU A 102 -0.38 -6.98 -18.84
N VAL A 103 -0.12 -6.00 -17.98
CA VAL A 103 0.35 -6.26 -16.60
C VAL A 103 -0.60 -7.22 -15.89
N SER A 104 -0.04 -8.19 -15.14
CA SER A 104 -0.82 -9.14 -14.37
C SER A 104 -1.57 -8.44 -13.24
N ASP A 105 -2.84 -8.77 -13.08
CA ASP A 105 -3.76 -8.37 -12.02
C ASP A 105 -4.20 -9.65 -11.30
N TYR A 106 -3.88 -9.79 -10.01
CA TYR A 106 -4.14 -11.00 -9.25
C TYR A 106 -5.65 -11.22 -9.01
N ASP A 107 -6.40 -10.13 -8.84
CA ASP A 107 -7.83 -10.17 -8.52
C ASP A 107 -8.71 -10.36 -9.75
N ASN A 108 -8.20 -10.01 -10.94
CA ASN A 108 -8.82 -10.27 -12.23
C ASN A 108 -7.83 -10.96 -13.20
N PRO A 109 -7.48 -12.23 -12.93
CA PRO A 109 -6.43 -12.89 -13.66
C PRO A 109 -6.90 -13.26 -15.07
N SER A 110 -6.02 -13.04 -16.04
CA SER A 110 -6.32 -13.18 -17.47
C SER A 110 -6.00 -14.56 -18.04
N ASP A 111 -5.41 -15.45 -17.22
CA ASP A 111 -5.16 -16.85 -17.58
C ASP A 111 -6.48 -17.58 -17.85
N ILE A 112 -6.40 -18.68 -18.61
CA ILE A 112 -7.59 -19.37 -19.13
C ILE A 112 -8.50 -19.94 -18.03
N ASN A 113 -7.91 -20.30 -16.88
CA ASN A 113 -8.53 -20.94 -15.73
C ASN A 113 -8.75 -20.00 -14.53
N ALA A 114 -8.29 -18.75 -14.62
CA ALA A 114 -8.42 -17.73 -13.59
C ALA A 114 -7.88 -18.15 -12.21
N ASP A 115 -6.73 -18.84 -12.18
CA ASP A 115 -6.10 -19.35 -10.96
C ASP A 115 -4.75 -18.73 -10.62
N ASN A 116 -4.36 -17.65 -11.32
CA ASN A 116 -3.09 -16.93 -11.15
C ASN A 116 -1.84 -17.76 -11.48
N SER A 117 -2.01 -18.90 -12.14
CA SER A 117 -0.92 -19.70 -12.69
C SER A 117 -1.01 -19.69 -14.21
N TYR A 118 0.03 -19.22 -14.88
CA TYR A 118 0.08 -19.08 -16.33
C TYR A 118 0.98 -20.17 -16.93
N GLN A 119 0.45 -21.00 -17.82
CA GLN A 119 1.14 -22.12 -18.46
C GLN A 119 1.68 -21.73 -19.84
N LEU A 120 3.01 -21.78 -19.97
CA LEU A 120 3.74 -21.38 -21.17
C LEU A 120 4.60 -22.53 -21.69
N THR A 121 4.61 -22.72 -23.00
CA THR A 121 5.61 -23.56 -23.67
C THR A 121 6.57 -22.66 -24.42
N VAL A 122 7.84 -22.64 -24.03
CA VAL A 122 8.91 -21.92 -24.71
C VAL A 122 9.54 -22.84 -25.75
N SER A 123 9.69 -22.36 -26.99
CA SER A 123 10.44 -23.05 -28.04
C SER A 123 11.66 -22.25 -28.45
N VAL A 124 12.81 -22.91 -28.57
CA VAL A 124 14.09 -22.33 -28.98
C VAL A 124 14.60 -23.06 -30.22
N SER A 125 14.90 -22.32 -31.29
CA SER A 125 15.39 -22.88 -32.55
C SER A 125 16.67 -22.19 -33.01
N ASP A 126 17.61 -23.00 -33.49
CA ASP A 126 18.85 -22.59 -34.18
C ASP A 126 18.65 -22.40 -35.71
N GLY A 127 17.41 -22.59 -36.21
CA GLY A 127 17.05 -22.57 -37.63
C GLY A 127 17.04 -23.94 -38.34
N THR A 128 17.61 -24.97 -37.71
CA THR A 128 17.64 -26.37 -38.20
C THR A 128 16.85 -27.31 -37.29
N ALA A 129 17.00 -27.15 -35.98
CA ALA A 129 16.35 -27.92 -34.93
C ALA A 129 15.62 -26.99 -33.94
N THR A 130 14.69 -27.56 -33.17
CA THR A 130 13.90 -26.84 -32.18
C THR A 130 13.75 -27.71 -30.93
N VAL A 131 13.99 -27.11 -29.77
CA VAL A 131 13.68 -27.69 -28.45
C VAL A 131 12.55 -26.89 -27.79
N SER A 132 11.66 -27.57 -27.09
CA SER A 132 10.56 -26.94 -26.35
C SER A 132 10.58 -27.37 -24.89
N LYS A 133 10.18 -26.47 -24.00
CA LYS A 133 10.06 -26.73 -22.56
C LYS A 133 8.90 -25.95 -21.97
N ASP A 134 8.18 -26.57 -21.05
CA ASP A 134 7.08 -25.94 -20.34
C ASP A 134 7.57 -25.16 -19.11
N PHE A 135 6.92 -24.04 -18.86
CA PHE A 135 7.16 -23.13 -17.75
C PHE A 135 5.83 -22.69 -17.16
N THR A 136 5.86 -22.38 -15.86
CA THR A 136 4.72 -21.83 -15.13
C THR A 136 5.13 -20.51 -14.50
N VAL A 137 4.32 -19.47 -14.70
CA VAL A 137 4.44 -18.20 -13.99
C VAL A 137 3.31 -18.13 -12.98
N VAL A 138 3.64 -18.06 -11.70
CA VAL A 138 2.68 -17.87 -10.60
C VAL A 138 2.70 -16.41 -10.20
N VAL A 139 1.54 -15.76 -10.27
CA VAL A 139 1.38 -14.37 -9.84
C VAL A 139 1.01 -14.37 -8.36
N ASN A 140 1.80 -13.67 -7.56
CA ASN A 140 1.55 -13.43 -6.15
C ASN A 140 0.73 -12.15 -5.98
N ASN A 141 -0.30 -12.24 -5.13
CA ASN A 141 -1.03 -11.08 -4.66
C ASN A 141 -0.10 -10.14 -3.90
N VAL A 142 -0.13 -8.86 -4.29
CA VAL A 142 0.43 -7.75 -3.53
C VAL A 142 -0.75 -6.93 -3.05
N PHE A 143 -0.79 -6.61 -1.76
CA PHE A 143 -1.85 -5.80 -1.18
C PHE A 143 -2.14 -4.54 -2.02
N ASP A 144 -3.27 -4.54 -2.71
CA ASP A 144 -3.79 -3.39 -3.42
C ASP A 144 -4.95 -2.78 -2.61
N GLY A 145 -4.64 -1.74 -1.85
CA GLY A 145 -5.63 -1.11 -1.01
C GLY A 145 -5.09 -0.02 -0.11
N PHE A 146 -5.86 0.24 0.95
CA PHE A 146 -5.56 1.28 1.92
C PHE A 146 -5.34 0.66 3.28
N SER A 147 -4.21 1.00 3.89
CA SER A 147 -3.91 0.63 5.27
C SER A 147 -3.76 1.87 6.11
N GLY A 148 -3.95 1.73 7.41
CA GLY A 148 -3.85 2.87 8.29
C GLY A 148 -4.37 2.55 9.67
N GLN A 149 -4.77 3.62 10.36
CA GLN A 149 -5.26 3.54 11.71
C GLN A 149 -6.33 4.59 11.97
N ILE A 150 -7.16 4.30 12.96
CA ILE A 150 -8.29 5.12 13.37
C ILE A 150 -8.01 5.69 14.75
N ILE A 151 -8.12 7.01 14.87
CA ILE A 151 -7.84 7.76 16.09
C ILE A 151 -9.04 8.64 16.40
N TYR A 152 -9.67 8.45 17.56
CA TYR A 152 -10.72 9.31 18.08
C TYR A 152 -10.55 9.47 19.60
N GLY A 153 -9.77 10.48 20.00
CA GLY A 153 -9.21 10.57 21.35
C GLY A 153 -8.07 9.56 21.60
N ASN A 154 -8.33 8.28 21.31
CA ASN A 154 -7.36 7.18 21.34
C ASN A 154 -7.53 6.26 20.10
N LYS A 155 -6.76 5.19 20.00
CA LYS A 155 -6.93 4.15 18.98
C LYS A 155 -8.31 3.51 19.09
N VAL A 156 -9.02 3.39 17.96
CA VAL A 156 -10.39 2.87 17.91
C VAL A 156 -10.38 1.45 17.33
N GLN A 157 -10.72 0.46 18.16
CA GLN A 157 -10.87 -0.92 17.72
C GLN A 157 -12.30 -1.24 17.28
N GLY A 158 -12.48 -2.20 16.39
CA GLY A 158 -13.81 -2.67 16.00
C GLY A 158 -14.62 -1.69 15.14
N ALA A 159 -14.01 -0.62 14.63
CA ALA A 159 -14.68 0.31 13.73
C ALA A 159 -14.76 -0.28 12.32
N THR A 160 -15.88 -0.07 11.64
CA THR A 160 -16.03 -0.49 10.24
C THR A 160 -15.39 0.56 9.33
N VAL A 161 -14.50 0.12 8.44
CA VAL A 161 -13.79 0.97 7.48
C VAL A 161 -14.21 0.61 6.06
N CYS A 162 -14.53 1.61 5.25
CA CYS A 162 -14.98 1.45 3.87
C CYS A 162 -14.68 2.69 3.01
N PHE A 163 -14.92 2.56 1.70
CA PHE A 163 -15.12 3.71 0.82
C PHE A 163 -16.60 4.00 0.67
N GLU A 164 -17.02 5.22 0.96
CA GLU A 164 -18.37 5.65 0.63
C GLU A 164 -18.47 6.01 -0.86
N SER A 165 -19.44 5.42 -1.54
CA SER A 165 -19.74 5.71 -2.95
C SER A 165 -20.73 6.87 -3.12
N ILE A 166 -21.40 7.24 -2.03
CA ILE A 166 -22.33 8.36 -1.93
C ILE A 166 -21.90 9.15 -0.70
N LEU A 167 -21.75 10.46 -0.87
CA LEU A 167 -21.33 11.35 0.23
C LEU A 167 -22.28 11.20 1.42
N ASP A 168 -21.69 10.94 2.58
CA ASP A 168 -22.40 10.78 3.85
C ASP A 168 -23.32 9.55 3.95
N SER A 169 -23.14 8.54 3.09
CA SER A 169 -23.82 7.25 3.27
C SER A 169 -23.18 6.40 4.38
N GLY A 170 -21.91 6.67 4.72
CA GLY A 170 -21.13 5.79 5.58
C GLY A 170 -20.94 4.40 4.95
N CYS A 171 -20.76 3.38 5.79
CA CYS A 171 -20.47 2.02 5.34
C CYS A 171 -21.69 1.10 5.28
N ASP A 172 -22.91 1.61 5.47
CA ASP A 172 -24.11 0.76 5.37
C ASP A 172 -24.33 0.27 3.93
N GLY A 173 -24.57 -1.03 3.77
CA GLY A 173 -24.73 -1.67 2.47
C GLY A 173 -23.48 -1.72 1.58
N ILE A 174 -22.31 -1.28 2.07
CA ILE A 174 -21.05 -1.35 1.32
C ILE A 174 -20.47 -2.77 1.40
N VAL A 175 -20.19 -3.36 0.23
CA VAL A 175 -19.70 -4.74 0.12
C VAL A 175 -18.24 -4.87 0.56
N ASN A 176 -17.39 -3.89 0.21
CA ASN A 176 -15.98 -3.89 0.56
C ASN A 176 -15.76 -3.07 1.82
N SER A 177 -15.71 -3.74 2.96
CA SER A 177 -15.39 -3.12 4.25
C SER A 177 -14.57 -4.05 5.11
N VAL A 178 -13.82 -3.47 6.04
CA VAL A 178 -13.03 -4.19 7.05
C VAL A 178 -13.32 -3.66 8.44
N THR A 179 -12.90 -4.40 9.46
CA THR A 179 -13.04 -3.98 10.85
C THR A 179 -11.66 -3.69 11.42
N SER A 180 -11.50 -2.56 12.11
CA SER A 180 -10.20 -2.21 12.71
C SER A 180 -9.80 -3.18 13.82
N ALA A 181 -8.51 -3.45 13.89
CA ALA A 181 -7.88 -4.31 14.87
C ALA A 181 -7.82 -3.66 16.26
N GLN A 182 -7.31 -4.40 17.26
CA GLN A 182 -7.25 -3.96 18.66
C GLN A 182 -6.39 -2.72 18.88
N ASP A 183 -5.38 -2.52 18.05
CA ASP A 183 -4.50 -1.34 18.04
C ASP A 183 -5.04 -0.19 17.18
N GLY A 184 -6.27 -0.34 16.66
CA GLY A 184 -6.95 0.62 15.79
C GLY A 184 -6.47 0.59 14.34
N THR A 185 -5.59 -0.33 13.95
CA THR A 185 -5.14 -0.47 12.56
C THR A 185 -6.20 -1.11 11.67
N PHE A 186 -6.14 -0.84 10.37
CA PHE A 186 -6.95 -1.50 9.35
C PHE A 186 -6.12 -1.74 8.08
N SER A 187 -6.57 -2.70 7.28
CA SER A 187 -6.06 -3.01 5.95
C SER A 187 -7.27 -3.37 5.09
N LEU A 188 -7.61 -2.50 4.14
CA LEU A 188 -8.79 -2.56 3.31
C LEU A 188 -8.37 -2.73 1.85
N GLU A 189 -8.57 -3.93 1.31
CA GLU A 189 -8.36 -4.24 -0.11
C GLU A 189 -9.50 -3.65 -0.93
N VAL A 190 -9.16 -2.95 -2.02
CA VAL A 190 -10.12 -2.35 -2.94
C VAL A 190 -9.52 -2.32 -4.34
N SER A 191 -10.36 -2.51 -5.36
CA SER A 191 -9.93 -2.47 -6.75
C SER A 191 -9.19 -1.17 -7.08
N ASP A 192 -8.22 -1.24 -8.00
CA ASP A 192 -7.42 -0.11 -8.48
C ASP A 192 -8.21 1.16 -8.79
N SER A 193 -9.41 1.02 -9.38
CA SER A 193 -10.28 2.13 -9.77
C SER A 193 -11.08 2.79 -8.64
N THR A 194 -10.87 2.38 -7.39
CA THR A 194 -11.62 2.89 -6.24
C THR A 194 -11.23 4.34 -5.95
N GLU A 195 -12.18 5.25 -6.14
CA GLU A 195 -12.10 6.64 -5.74
C GLU A 195 -13.17 6.95 -4.69
N GLY A 196 -12.92 7.95 -3.85
CA GLY A 196 -13.90 8.45 -2.89
C GLY A 196 -13.29 8.82 -1.55
N THR A 197 -14.17 8.92 -0.56
CA THR A 197 -13.79 9.22 0.82
C THR A 197 -13.62 7.91 1.58
N LEU A 198 -12.47 7.77 2.27
CA LEU A 198 -12.28 6.69 3.23
C LEU A 198 -13.03 7.06 4.51
N VAL A 199 -13.88 6.15 4.98
CA VAL A 199 -14.73 6.36 6.15
C VAL A 199 -14.47 5.27 7.18
N ALA A 200 -14.44 5.68 8.46
CA ALA A 200 -14.46 4.81 9.62
C ALA A 200 -15.70 5.13 10.47
N GLN A 201 -16.52 4.12 10.79
CA GLN A 201 -17.74 4.29 11.58
C GLN A 201 -17.77 3.38 12.82
N GLY A 202 -18.25 3.95 13.92
CA GLY A 202 -18.40 3.26 15.20
C GLY A 202 -17.08 2.82 15.83
N GLY A 203 -17.11 1.67 16.51
CA GLY A 203 -15.95 1.09 17.18
C GLY A 203 -15.93 1.37 18.69
N PHE A 204 -14.80 1.11 19.32
CA PHE A 204 -14.65 1.14 20.77
C PHE A 204 -13.24 1.59 21.16
N ASP A 205 -13.16 2.44 22.18
CA ASP A 205 -11.90 2.77 22.85
C ASP A 205 -11.76 1.90 24.13
N PRO A 206 -10.82 0.93 24.15
CA PRO A 206 -10.62 0.05 25.31
C PRO A 206 -10.00 0.76 26.52
N SER A 207 -9.37 1.92 26.33
CA SER A 207 -8.72 2.65 27.42
C SER A 207 -9.72 3.41 28.27
N THR A 208 -10.75 3.97 27.64
CA THR A 208 -11.82 4.74 28.30
C THR A 208 -13.11 3.95 28.49
N ASN A 209 -13.19 2.74 27.93
CA ASN A 209 -14.40 1.92 27.87
C ASN A 209 -15.56 2.67 27.19
N GLN A 210 -15.24 3.48 26.17
CA GLN A 210 -16.21 4.24 25.41
C GLN A 210 -16.58 3.48 24.14
N ASN A 211 -17.89 3.31 23.93
CA ASN A 211 -18.44 2.74 22.70
C ASN A 211 -18.89 3.86 21.77
N PHE A 212 -18.51 3.77 20.51
CA PHE A 212 -18.87 4.71 19.46
C PHE A 212 -19.98 4.07 18.62
N ASP A 213 -21.18 4.65 18.64
CA ASP A 213 -22.28 4.18 17.80
C ASP A 213 -21.98 4.54 16.33
N SER A 214 -22.12 3.55 15.44
CA SER A 214 -21.89 3.67 14.00
C SER A 214 -22.72 4.75 13.32
N LEU A 215 -23.83 5.18 13.93
CA LEU A 215 -24.66 6.28 13.42
C LEU A 215 -24.25 7.66 13.94
N SER A 216 -23.46 7.73 15.01
CA SER A 216 -23.14 8.99 15.71
C SER A 216 -21.69 9.44 15.55
N VAL A 217 -20.78 8.48 15.37
CA VAL A 217 -19.35 8.73 15.21
C VAL A 217 -18.91 8.16 13.88
N ARG A 218 -18.64 9.09 12.97
CA ARG A 218 -18.10 8.84 11.65
C ARG A 218 -16.88 9.72 11.47
N MET A 219 -15.74 9.10 11.22
CA MET A 219 -14.53 9.81 10.80
C MET A 219 -14.30 9.56 9.33
N SER A 220 -13.71 10.54 8.67
CA SER A 220 -13.50 10.50 7.23
C SER A 220 -12.14 11.06 6.85
N LEU A 221 -11.65 10.64 5.69
CA LEU A 221 -10.43 11.12 5.08
C LEU A 221 -10.65 11.24 3.57
N LYS A 222 -10.53 12.47 3.05
CA LYS A 222 -10.53 12.72 1.61
C LYS A 222 -9.14 12.57 1.00
N ASP A 223 -9.09 12.25 -0.28
CA ASP A 223 -7.84 12.04 -1.03
C ASP A 223 -6.91 11.01 -0.36
N PRO A 224 -7.39 9.78 -0.07
CA PRO A 224 -6.53 8.72 0.45
C PRO A 224 -5.46 8.35 -0.59
N VAL A 225 -4.30 7.90 -0.10
CA VAL A 225 -3.14 7.53 -0.94
C VAL A 225 -2.79 6.08 -0.66
N ARG A 226 -2.64 5.28 -1.72
CA ARG A 226 -2.18 3.89 -1.65
C ARG A 226 -0.72 3.84 -1.20
N ASP A 227 -0.28 2.70 -0.68
CA ASP A 227 1.09 2.46 -0.19
C ASP A 227 1.58 3.36 0.97
N GLU A 228 0.70 4.19 1.51
CA GLU A 228 0.97 5.02 2.68
C GLU A 228 0.08 4.57 3.84
N SER A 229 0.61 4.66 5.07
CA SER A 229 -0.19 4.38 6.26
C SER A 229 -1.06 5.59 6.59
N LEU A 230 -2.37 5.45 6.41
CA LEU A 230 -3.34 6.52 6.62
C LEU A 230 -3.70 6.73 8.08
N VAL A 231 -4.08 7.96 8.44
CA VAL A 231 -4.57 8.33 9.77
C VAL A 231 -5.95 8.97 9.64
N VAL A 232 -6.97 8.20 9.99
CA VAL A 232 -8.36 8.66 10.03
C VAL A 232 -8.64 9.20 11.44
N SER A 233 -8.93 10.51 11.54
CA SER A 233 -8.95 11.27 12.81
C SER A 233 -9.96 12.43 12.76
N PRO A 234 -10.24 13.12 13.90
CA PRO A 234 -10.99 14.37 13.88
C PRO A 234 -10.41 15.38 12.88
N LEU A 235 -9.08 15.53 12.82
CA LEU A 235 -8.45 16.46 11.88
C LEU A 235 -8.67 16.09 10.41
N SER A 236 -8.56 14.82 10.03
CA SER A 236 -8.85 14.40 8.65
C SER A 236 -10.33 14.63 8.32
N THR A 237 -11.21 14.41 9.29
CA THR A 237 -12.66 14.56 9.16
C THR A 237 -13.05 16.02 8.94
N LEU A 238 -12.45 16.97 9.68
CA LEU A 238 -12.68 18.41 9.45
C LEU A 238 -12.30 18.83 8.02
N VAL A 239 -11.22 18.25 7.49
CA VAL A 239 -10.74 18.54 6.13
C VAL A 239 -11.70 17.96 5.08
N GLU A 240 -12.28 16.80 5.34
CA GLU A 240 -13.24 16.15 4.47
C GLU A 240 -14.58 16.89 4.46
N LYS A 241 -15.18 17.11 5.64
CA LYS A 241 -16.54 17.64 5.77
C LYS A 241 -16.74 19.02 5.16
N ASN A 242 -15.69 19.85 5.06
CA ASN A 242 -15.77 21.18 4.46
C ASN A 242 -14.99 21.24 3.14
N GLN A 243 -15.70 21.39 2.02
CA GLN A 243 -15.12 21.49 0.68
C GLN A 243 -14.18 22.69 0.51
N ASN A 244 -14.36 23.77 1.28
CA ASN A 244 -13.47 24.94 1.25
C ASN A 244 -12.19 24.75 2.07
N SER A 245 -12.08 23.64 2.80
CA SER A 245 -10.93 23.33 3.62
C SER A 245 -9.90 22.49 2.87
N SER A 246 -8.64 22.63 3.28
CA SER A 246 -7.53 21.82 2.80
C SER A 246 -6.66 21.40 3.97
N TYR A 247 -5.89 20.33 3.80
CA TYR A 247 -4.92 19.90 4.81
C TYR A 247 -3.97 21.03 5.19
N GLN A 248 -3.48 21.81 4.22
CA GLN A 248 -2.60 22.95 4.49
C GLN A 248 -3.33 24.08 5.24
N GLY A 249 -4.55 24.43 4.82
CA GLY A 249 -5.33 25.48 5.47
C GLY A 249 -5.67 25.14 6.93
N ILE A 250 -6.09 23.91 7.22
CA ILE A 250 -6.35 23.47 8.60
C ILE A 250 -5.07 23.52 9.44
N LYS A 251 -3.91 23.11 8.89
CA LYS A 251 -2.63 23.26 9.59
C LYS A 251 -2.34 24.72 9.94
N GLU A 252 -2.55 25.65 9.00
CA GLU A 252 -2.33 27.08 9.23
C GLU A 252 -3.25 27.66 10.31
N HIS A 253 -4.54 27.35 10.27
CA HIS A 253 -5.52 27.83 11.25
C HIS A 253 -5.34 27.27 12.67
N LEU A 254 -4.66 26.12 12.79
CA LEU A 254 -4.34 25.45 14.05
C LEU A 254 -2.87 25.57 14.46
N GLY A 255 -2.06 26.22 13.62
CA GLY A 255 -0.61 26.37 13.80
C GLY A 255 0.13 25.04 13.89
N ILE A 256 -0.34 24.01 13.20
CA ILE A 256 0.33 22.71 13.10
C ILE A 256 1.60 22.88 12.25
N ASP A 257 2.67 22.19 12.64
CA ASP A 257 3.94 22.25 11.91
C ASP A 257 3.75 21.81 10.44
N ASN A 258 4.38 22.50 9.51
CA ASN A 258 4.25 22.20 8.09
C ASN A 258 4.77 20.80 7.73
N THR A 259 5.72 20.24 8.48
CA THR A 259 6.23 18.88 8.27
C THR A 259 5.28 17.80 8.75
N PHE A 260 4.31 18.14 9.62
CA PHE A 260 3.33 17.16 10.08
C PHE A 260 2.26 16.95 9.01
N MET A 261 2.09 15.70 8.59
CA MET A 261 1.12 15.28 7.59
C MET A 261 -0.11 14.69 8.28
N ILE A 262 -1.21 15.46 8.33
CA ILE A 262 -2.49 15.03 8.95
C ILE A 262 -2.94 13.64 8.45
N ARG A 263 -2.72 13.33 7.17
CA ARG A 263 -3.11 12.06 6.57
C ARG A 263 -2.26 10.86 6.98
N PHE A 264 -1.01 11.06 7.42
CA PHE A 264 -0.02 9.97 7.46
C PHE A 264 0.74 9.88 8.79
N ASN A 265 0.80 10.96 9.56
CA ASN A 265 1.54 10.96 10.82
C ASN A 265 0.60 10.64 11.97
N ASP A 266 0.92 9.56 12.68
CA ASP A 266 0.30 9.26 13.97
C ASP A 266 0.72 10.33 15.00
N PRO A 267 -0.19 11.18 15.50
CA PRO A 267 0.16 12.20 16.47
C PRO A 267 0.70 11.64 17.79
N TYR A 268 0.45 10.37 18.13
CA TYR A 268 0.91 9.74 19.37
C TYR A 268 2.23 8.96 19.22
N SER A 269 2.75 8.82 18.00
CA SER A 269 3.97 8.01 17.76
C SER A 269 5.26 8.61 18.31
N ASN A 270 5.29 9.91 18.61
CA ASN A 270 6.49 10.61 19.08
C ASN A 270 6.13 11.79 20.00
N LEU A 271 5.66 11.49 21.22
CA LEU A 271 5.25 12.52 22.17
C LEU A 271 6.43 13.35 22.74
N ASP A 272 7.68 12.94 22.56
CA ASP A 272 8.84 13.80 22.83
C ASP A 272 8.92 15.01 21.90
N SER A 273 8.40 14.88 20.67
CA SER A 273 8.37 15.98 19.70
C SER A 273 7.27 16.98 20.01
N ALA A 274 7.63 18.26 20.15
CA ALA A 274 6.67 19.34 20.36
C ALA A 274 5.63 19.44 19.22
N ALA A 275 5.99 19.09 17.99
CA ALA A 275 5.07 19.09 16.85
C ALA A 275 3.99 17.99 17.01
N PHE A 276 4.40 16.75 17.28
CA PHE A 276 3.49 15.62 17.48
C PHE A 276 2.62 15.82 18.73
N LYS A 277 3.21 16.23 19.86
CA LYS A 277 2.48 16.56 21.09
C LYS A 277 1.43 17.65 20.87
N LYS A 278 1.72 18.65 20.03
CA LYS A 278 0.74 19.69 19.67
C LYS A 278 -0.43 19.11 18.88
N VAL A 279 -0.18 18.24 17.91
CA VAL A 279 -1.26 17.62 17.12
C VAL A 279 -2.08 16.65 17.96
N ALA A 280 -1.46 15.82 18.80
CA ALA A 280 -2.17 14.94 19.73
C ALA A 280 -3.11 15.73 20.67
N LYS A 281 -2.65 16.90 21.13
CA LYS A 281 -3.48 17.82 21.93
C LYS A 281 -4.66 18.35 21.12
N ILE A 282 -4.43 18.77 19.87
CA ILE A 282 -5.47 19.29 18.98
C ILE A 282 -6.52 18.21 18.69
N ASP A 283 -6.11 16.98 18.39
CA ASP A 283 -7.04 15.87 18.14
C ASP A 283 -7.91 15.58 19.37
N ASN A 284 -7.33 15.55 20.57
CA ASN A 284 -8.11 15.42 21.81
C ASN A 284 -9.05 16.60 22.05
N GLN A 285 -8.59 17.82 21.78
CA GLN A 285 -9.43 19.03 21.86
C GLN A 285 -10.62 18.93 20.90
N LEU A 286 -10.41 18.47 19.67
CA LEU A 286 -11.46 18.29 18.69
C LEU A 286 -12.43 17.19 19.08
N PHE A 287 -11.94 16.02 19.50
CA PHE A 287 -12.77 14.94 20.03
C PHE A 287 -13.73 15.45 21.11
N ILE A 288 -13.19 16.10 22.15
CA ILE A 288 -13.98 16.65 23.24
C ILE A 288 -14.97 17.71 22.76
N LEU A 289 -14.52 18.61 21.88
CA LEU A 289 -15.35 19.70 21.38
C LEU A 289 -16.52 19.16 20.54
N ILE A 290 -16.27 18.18 19.68
CA ILE A 290 -17.27 17.53 18.84
C ILE A 290 -18.32 16.85 19.74
N GLU A 291 -17.89 16.01 20.68
CA GLU A 291 -18.80 15.30 21.59
C GLU A 291 -19.62 16.25 22.46
N ALA A 292 -19.00 17.33 22.94
CA ALA A 292 -19.69 18.35 23.71
C ALA A 292 -20.77 19.05 22.87
N LEU A 293 -20.46 19.43 21.63
CA LEU A 293 -21.40 20.12 20.74
C LEU A 293 -22.53 19.20 20.27
N LYS A 294 -22.24 17.94 19.92
CA LYS A 294 -23.27 16.91 19.65
C LYS A 294 -24.21 16.72 20.83
N SER A 295 -23.67 16.79 22.06
CA SER A 295 -24.49 16.68 23.29
C SER A 295 -25.32 17.94 23.58
N ILE A 296 -24.82 19.13 23.19
CA ILE A 296 -25.52 20.41 23.36
C ILE A 296 -26.66 20.53 22.35
N ASP A 297 -26.46 20.03 21.13
CA ASP A 297 -27.47 20.08 20.07
C ASP A 297 -27.74 18.72 19.40
N PRO A 298 -28.31 17.75 20.14
CA PRO A 298 -28.53 16.38 19.64
C PRO A 298 -29.59 16.27 18.53
N LYS A 299 -30.26 17.37 18.18
CA LYS A 299 -31.27 17.40 17.11
C LYS A 299 -30.76 17.94 15.80
N GLU A 300 -29.50 18.37 15.74
CA GLU A 300 -28.81 18.63 14.49
C GLU A 300 -28.91 17.37 13.64
N THR A 301 -29.88 17.34 12.72
CA THR A 301 -30.04 16.26 11.79
C THR A 301 -28.99 16.46 10.72
N GLU A 302 -28.20 15.44 10.39
CA GLU A 302 -27.31 15.46 9.22
C GLU A 302 -28.12 15.44 7.90
N ASP A 303 -29.23 16.19 7.83
CA ASP A 303 -30.12 16.28 6.68
C ASP A 303 -29.45 17.02 5.52
N VAL A 304 -28.44 17.85 5.83
CA VAL A 304 -27.59 18.54 4.86
C VAL A 304 -26.14 18.51 5.35
N LEU A 305 -25.20 18.31 4.43
CA LEU A 305 -23.75 18.25 4.69
C LEU A 305 -23.20 19.40 5.54
N THR A 306 -23.85 20.58 5.46
CA THR A 306 -23.46 21.80 6.17
C THR A 306 -23.93 21.85 7.62
N ASP A 307 -24.67 20.85 8.10
CA ASP A 307 -25.22 20.85 9.46
C ASP A 307 -24.43 20.00 10.44
N SER A 308 -23.53 19.13 9.97
CA SER A 308 -22.67 18.35 10.86
C SER A 308 -21.81 19.23 11.76
N VAL A 309 -21.62 18.79 13.00
CA VAL A 309 -20.78 19.47 14.02
C VAL A 309 -19.36 19.70 13.47
N GLU A 310 -18.82 18.71 12.80
CA GLU A 310 -17.51 18.71 12.15
C GLU A 310 -17.45 19.75 11.03
N TYR A 311 -18.48 19.87 10.18
CA TYR A 311 -18.58 20.96 9.21
C TYR A 311 -18.60 22.32 9.90
N LYS A 312 -19.43 22.53 10.93
CA LYS A 312 -19.56 23.83 11.63
C LYS A 312 -18.22 24.26 12.26
N ILE A 313 -17.49 23.32 12.87
CA ILE A 313 -16.13 23.56 13.39
C ILE A 313 -15.16 23.90 12.24
N SER A 314 -15.15 23.10 11.17
CA SER A 314 -14.26 23.32 10.03
C SER A 314 -14.54 24.66 9.34
N ASN A 315 -15.80 25.02 9.18
CA ASN A 315 -16.23 26.31 8.62
C ASN A 315 -15.82 27.49 9.52
N ALA A 316 -15.94 27.34 10.84
CA ALA A 316 -15.45 28.35 11.78
C ALA A 316 -13.92 28.52 11.69
N LEU A 317 -13.17 27.43 11.52
CA LEU A 317 -11.72 27.47 11.32
C LEU A 317 -11.35 28.16 10.01
N THR A 318 -11.99 27.81 8.89
CA THR A 318 -11.69 28.42 7.59
C THR A 318 -12.03 29.91 7.53
N ASN A 319 -12.99 30.37 8.34
CA ASN A 319 -13.34 31.78 8.47
C ASN A 319 -12.60 32.49 9.62
N ARG A 320 -11.69 31.80 10.30
CA ARG A 320 -10.92 32.36 11.40
C ARG A 320 -10.00 33.48 10.89
N THR A 321 -10.01 34.59 11.61
CA THR A 321 -9.15 35.75 11.32
C THR A 321 -8.20 36.02 12.48
N GLY A 322 -7.07 36.67 12.19
CA GLY A 322 -6.02 36.96 13.16
C GLY A 322 -4.92 35.89 13.20
N SER A 323 -4.02 36.00 14.19
CA SER A 323 -2.85 35.13 14.33
C SER A 323 -2.97 34.07 15.43
N GLU A 324 -4.04 34.12 16.23
CA GLU A 324 -4.30 33.12 17.26
C GLU A 324 -4.71 31.80 16.59
N THR A 325 -4.17 30.68 17.07
CA THR A 325 -4.34 29.35 16.46
C THR A 325 -4.89 28.31 17.44
N SER A 326 -4.97 28.63 18.72
CA SER A 326 -5.53 27.76 19.76
C SER A 326 -7.02 27.49 19.53
N LEU A 327 -7.42 26.22 19.59
CA LEU A 327 -8.85 25.84 19.63
C LEU A 327 -9.54 26.33 20.90
N GLY A 328 -8.78 26.54 21.98
CA GLY A 328 -9.28 27.06 23.24
C GLY A 328 -9.44 28.58 23.27
N ASP A 329 -9.16 29.31 22.17
CA ASP A 329 -9.36 30.76 22.11
C ASP A 329 -10.84 31.11 22.28
N THR A 330 -11.13 31.94 23.28
CA THR A 330 -12.51 32.32 23.61
C THR A 330 -13.16 33.12 22.48
N THR A 331 -12.39 33.90 21.72
CA THR A 331 -12.93 34.66 20.57
C THR A 331 -13.37 33.73 19.45
N PHE A 332 -12.54 32.74 19.09
CA PHE A 332 -12.88 31.70 18.14
C PHE A 332 -14.13 30.93 18.55
N ILE A 333 -14.16 30.40 19.78
CA ILE A 333 -15.30 29.61 20.28
C ILE A 333 -16.58 30.45 20.31
N LYS A 334 -16.50 31.70 20.79
CA LYS A 334 -17.66 32.61 20.83
C LYS A 334 -18.23 32.83 19.42
N LYS A 335 -17.40 33.14 18.44
CA LYS A 335 -17.83 33.33 17.05
C LYS A 335 -18.46 32.06 16.45
N MET A 336 -17.86 30.90 16.72
CA MET A 336 -18.39 29.61 16.27
C MET A 336 -19.80 29.35 16.82
N ILE A 337 -20.00 29.55 18.14
CA ILE A 337 -21.29 29.39 18.81
C ILE A 337 -22.31 30.43 18.31
N GLU A 338 -21.89 31.68 18.10
CA GLU A 338 -22.74 32.73 17.52
C GLU A 338 -23.30 32.34 16.15
N SER A 339 -22.50 31.66 15.32
CA SER A 339 -22.91 31.20 13.98
C SER A 339 -23.56 29.81 13.96
N TRP A 340 -23.72 29.15 15.11
CA TRP A 340 -24.10 27.73 15.17
C TRP A 340 -25.51 27.44 14.67
N GLY A 341 -26.46 28.30 15.05
CA GLY A 341 -27.88 28.14 14.70
C GLY A 341 -28.61 27.05 15.49
N PHE A 342 -28.43 26.99 16.82
CA PHE A 342 -28.96 25.90 17.66
C PHE A 342 -30.46 25.61 17.48
N ASP A 343 -30.80 24.32 17.36
CA ASP A 343 -32.19 23.86 17.23
C ASP A 343 -32.87 23.63 18.58
N ASN A 344 -32.10 23.18 19.57
CA ASN A 344 -32.65 22.78 20.87
C ASN A 344 -32.92 23.95 21.83
N PHE A 345 -32.32 25.12 21.62
CA PHE A 345 -32.56 26.29 22.46
C PHE A 345 -32.25 27.62 21.74
N THR A 346 -32.84 28.70 22.24
CA THR A 346 -32.49 30.05 21.79
C THR A 346 -31.21 30.54 22.43
N LEU A 347 -30.21 30.87 21.63
CA LEU A 347 -28.94 31.41 22.08
C LEU A 347 -29.10 32.86 22.60
N THR A 348 -29.18 33.01 23.92
CA THR A 348 -29.15 34.34 24.58
C THR A 348 -27.71 34.80 24.81
N ASN A 349 -27.49 36.11 25.02
CA ASN A 349 -26.16 36.64 25.36
C ASN A 349 -25.55 35.95 26.59
N ALA A 350 -26.36 35.68 27.62
CA ALA A 350 -25.88 35.01 28.83
C ALA A 350 -25.47 33.55 28.57
N ILE A 351 -26.23 32.82 27.74
CA ILE A 351 -25.88 31.45 27.34
C ILE A 351 -24.60 31.47 26.50
N LEU A 352 -24.50 32.37 25.52
CA LEU A 352 -23.33 32.52 24.68
C LEU A 352 -22.07 32.79 25.50
N GLU A 353 -22.11 33.74 26.44
CA GLU A 353 -20.98 34.07 27.31
C GLU A 353 -20.57 32.88 28.18
N ASN A 354 -21.53 32.23 28.84
CA ASN A 354 -21.24 31.12 29.74
C ASN A 354 -20.74 29.87 28.97
N LEU A 355 -21.38 29.54 27.85
CA LEU A 355 -21.03 28.35 27.06
C LEU A 355 -19.65 28.53 26.40
N SER A 356 -19.40 29.68 25.78
CA SER A 356 -18.11 29.96 25.17
C SER A 356 -16.97 29.99 26.19
N ALA A 357 -17.18 30.61 27.36
CA ALA A 357 -16.19 30.64 28.43
C ALA A 357 -15.92 29.24 29.01
N GLY A 358 -16.97 28.44 29.22
CA GLY A 358 -16.87 27.08 29.73
C GLY A 358 -16.06 26.16 28.80
N LEU A 359 -16.43 26.11 27.51
CA LEU A 359 -15.73 25.32 26.50
C LEU A 359 -14.29 25.81 26.34
N SER A 360 -14.07 27.12 26.25
CA SER A 360 -12.73 27.72 26.14
C SER A 360 -11.84 27.34 27.31
N SER A 361 -12.35 27.47 28.53
CA SER A 361 -11.59 27.13 29.75
C SER A 361 -11.22 25.65 29.77
N TYR A 362 -12.16 24.76 29.43
CA TYR A 362 -11.91 23.32 29.42
C TYR A 362 -10.87 22.94 28.36
N LEU A 363 -11.01 23.42 27.13
CA LEU A 363 -10.08 23.11 26.05
C LEU A 363 -8.65 23.60 26.34
N GLN A 364 -8.50 24.74 27.01
CA GLN A 364 -7.18 25.24 27.42
C GLN A 364 -6.49 24.37 28.48
N LYS A 365 -7.24 23.56 29.24
CA LYS A 365 -6.72 22.68 30.27
C LYS A 365 -6.31 21.30 29.77
N ILE A 366 -6.66 20.95 28.53
CA ILE A 366 -6.23 19.69 27.92
C ILE A 366 -4.70 19.69 27.73
N TYR A 367 -4.07 18.62 28.18
CA TYR A 367 -2.65 18.32 28.01
C TYR A 367 -2.48 16.86 27.60
N ILE A 368 -1.36 16.57 26.94
CA ILE A 368 -0.95 15.23 26.55
C ILE A 368 0.30 14.89 27.35
N ASP A 369 0.29 13.75 28.01
CA ASP A 369 1.41 13.22 28.77
C ASP A 369 1.76 11.81 28.29
N GLU A 370 2.99 11.39 28.52
CA GLU A 370 3.37 9.99 28.36
C GLU A 370 2.80 9.22 29.56
N VAL A 371 2.15 8.08 29.29
CA VAL A 371 1.55 7.22 30.34
C VAL A 371 2.63 6.45 31.09
#